data_AF-A0A836CB37-F1
#
_entry.id   AF-A0A836CB37-F1
#
_cell.length_a   1.000
_cell.length_b   1.000
_cell.length_c   1.000
_cell.angle_alpha   90.00
_cell.angle_beta   90.00
_cell.angle_gamma   90.00
#
_symmetry.space_group_name_H-M   'P 1'
#
loop_
_entity.id
_entity.type
_entity.pdbx_description
1 polymer ?
#
loop_
_entity_poly.entity_id
_entity_poly.type
_entity_poly.pdbx_seq_one_letter_code
_entity_poly.pdbx_strand_id
1 'polypeptide(L)'
;AVCTKAVTPALGLRACTEFVRGALLPRAAALSAPAPRTLVSGVTAAAKQRPQAVVEGLLVPLLHGDAAAGDGSAAAAGDSGAGVGDSSSGGRMAPGSAQCELLLRTARSALPPHAAAPLVAAACDPRCAWNDGTVALVTSLLGMKLVLDDSAVAALAGRIEAEAERAEQCKSLKFATLLHTLVLKYGPQAGPHAAVLRTAAEKNTTFMKKSALSALQRLKS
;
A
#
# COMPACT_ATOMS: atom_id res chain seq x y z
N ALA A 1 -3.79 -26.05 2.23
CA ALA A 1 -3.91 -27.12 1.22
C ALA A 1 -4.35 -26.59 -0.15
N VAL A 2 -5.41 -25.78 -0.25
CA VAL A 2 -5.89 -25.28 -1.56
C VAL A 2 -4.92 -24.28 -2.19
N CYS A 3 -4.50 -23.23 -1.45
CA CYS A 3 -3.57 -22.22 -1.97
C CYS A 3 -2.22 -22.80 -2.42
N THR A 4 -1.71 -23.80 -1.72
CA THR A 4 -0.44 -24.47 -2.07
C THR A 4 -0.52 -25.31 -3.35
N LYS A 5 -1.72 -25.76 -3.73
CA LYS A 5 -1.94 -26.49 -4.99
C LYS A 5 -2.31 -25.55 -6.14
N ALA A 6 -3.08 -24.50 -5.86
CA ALA A 6 -3.59 -23.56 -6.84
C ALA A 6 -2.63 -22.40 -7.17
N VAL A 7 -1.70 -22.08 -6.25
CA VAL A 7 -0.65 -21.08 -6.46
C VAL A 7 0.69 -21.79 -6.43
N THR A 8 1.21 -22.10 -7.61
CA THR A 8 2.42 -22.91 -7.78
C THR A 8 3.28 -22.40 -8.94
N PRO A 9 4.60 -22.61 -8.88
CA PRO A 9 5.51 -22.41 -10.02
C PRO A 9 5.12 -23.15 -11.31
N ALA A 10 4.35 -24.23 -11.21
CA ALA A 10 3.92 -25.01 -12.39
C ALA A 10 2.82 -24.33 -13.22
N LEU A 11 2.06 -23.40 -12.63
CA LEU A 11 1.02 -22.64 -13.32
C LEU A 11 1.55 -21.29 -13.79
N GLY A 12 1.02 -20.76 -14.88
CA GLY A 12 1.38 -19.42 -15.38
C GLY A 12 1.04 -18.31 -14.39
N LEU A 13 1.82 -17.22 -14.40
CA LEU A 13 1.64 -16.08 -13.49
C LEU A 13 0.22 -15.50 -13.54
N ARG A 14 -0.33 -15.33 -14.75
CA ARG A 14 -1.71 -14.85 -14.94
C ARG A 14 -2.73 -15.73 -14.24
N ALA A 15 -2.65 -17.05 -14.41
CA ALA A 15 -3.58 -17.99 -13.78
C ALA A 15 -3.49 -17.94 -12.25
N CYS A 16 -2.28 -17.86 -11.68
CA CYS A 16 -2.10 -17.68 -10.25
C CYS A 16 -2.68 -16.34 -9.75
N THR A 17 -2.52 -15.27 -10.53
CA THR A 17 -3.01 -13.93 -10.19
C THR A 17 -4.55 -13.90 -10.20
N GLU A 18 -5.17 -14.47 -11.22
CA GLU A 18 -6.64 -14.60 -11.29
C GLU A 18 -7.18 -15.46 -10.14
N PHE A 19 -6.51 -16.56 -9.80
CA PHE A 19 -6.91 -17.36 -8.64
C PHE A 19 -6.82 -16.56 -7.34
N VAL A 20 -5.70 -15.85 -7.11
CA VAL A 20 -5.52 -15.02 -5.93
C VAL A 20 -6.59 -13.93 -5.86
N ARG A 21 -6.84 -13.24 -6.98
CA ARG A 21 -7.84 -12.17 -7.10
C ARG A 21 -9.26 -12.71 -6.90
N GLY A 22 -9.62 -13.84 -7.48
CA GLY A 22 -10.96 -14.41 -7.33
C GLY A 22 -11.21 -15.03 -5.96
N ALA A 23 -10.21 -15.69 -5.36
CA ALA A 23 -10.42 -16.49 -4.16
C ALA A 23 -10.00 -15.80 -2.85
N LEU A 24 -8.94 -14.99 -2.86
CA LEU A 24 -8.37 -14.39 -1.64
C LEU A 24 -8.77 -12.94 -1.45
N LEU A 25 -8.85 -12.14 -2.52
CA LEU A 25 -9.16 -10.71 -2.42
C LEU A 25 -10.54 -10.43 -1.81
N PRO A 26 -11.66 -11.07 -2.23
CA PRO A 26 -12.97 -10.81 -1.62
C PRO A 26 -12.98 -11.10 -0.12
N ARG A 27 -12.29 -12.16 0.29
CA ARG A 27 -12.19 -12.58 1.70
C ARG A 27 -11.37 -11.60 2.53
N ALA A 28 -10.28 -11.09 1.95
CA ALA A 28 -9.44 -10.10 2.61
C ALA A 28 -10.11 -8.72 2.65
N ALA A 29 -10.82 -8.32 1.59
CA ALA A 29 -11.55 -7.07 1.51
C ALA A 29 -12.69 -7.02 2.55
N ALA A 30 -13.40 -8.13 2.74
CA ALA A 30 -14.51 -8.27 3.69
C ALA A 30 -14.10 -8.38 5.17
N LEU A 31 -12.82 -8.22 5.51
CA LEU A 31 -12.37 -8.31 6.91
C LEU A 31 -12.89 -7.12 7.73
N SER A 32 -13.65 -7.43 8.78
CA SER A 32 -14.05 -6.49 9.83
C SER A 32 -13.30 -6.71 11.16
N ALA A 33 -12.54 -7.79 11.25
CA ALA A 33 -11.77 -8.22 12.42
C ALA A 33 -10.44 -8.87 11.94
N PRO A 34 -9.48 -9.14 12.84
CA PRO A 34 -8.21 -9.77 12.47
C PRO A 34 -8.41 -11.03 11.60
N ALA A 35 -7.59 -11.15 10.55
CA ALA A 35 -7.75 -12.19 9.55
C ALA A 35 -7.69 -13.60 10.18
N PRO A 36 -8.61 -14.51 9.82
CA PRO A 36 -8.59 -15.86 10.35
C PRO A 36 -7.28 -16.58 9.98
N ARG A 37 -6.79 -17.44 10.86
CA ARG A 37 -5.49 -18.14 10.70
C ARG A 37 -5.38 -18.88 9.36
N THR A 38 -6.49 -19.43 8.86
CA THR A 38 -6.55 -20.13 7.57
C THR A 38 -6.29 -19.19 6.39
N LEU A 39 -6.85 -17.97 6.42
CA LEU A 39 -6.60 -16.94 5.41
C LEU A 39 -5.15 -16.48 5.47
N VAL A 40 -4.64 -16.15 6.67
CA VAL A 40 -3.25 -15.73 6.88
C VAL A 40 -2.28 -16.80 6.36
N SER A 41 -2.52 -18.06 6.69
CA SER A 41 -1.67 -19.18 6.25
C SER A 41 -1.74 -19.40 4.74
N GLY A 42 -2.94 -19.26 4.15
CA GLY A 42 -3.15 -19.37 2.71
C GLY A 42 -2.44 -18.28 1.92
N VAL A 43 -2.60 -17.02 2.33
CA VAL A 43 -1.93 -15.85 1.74
C VAL A 43 -0.41 -15.97 1.89
N THR A 44 0.07 -16.33 3.08
CA THR A 44 1.51 -16.52 3.34
C THR A 44 2.10 -17.61 2.45
N ALA A 45 1.41 -18.74 2.31
CA ALA A 45 1.86 -19.83 1.44
C ALA A 45 1.86 -19.42 -0.04
N ALA A 46 0.80 -18.75 -0.51
CA ALA A 46 0.73 -18.25 -1.87
C ALA A 46 1.84 -17.23 -2.17
N ALA A 47 2.11 -16.32 -1.23
CA ALA A 47 3.13 -15.29 -1.35
C ALA A 47 4.54 -15.89 -1.43
N LYS A 48 4.82 -16.95 -0.68
CA LYS A 48 6.10 -17.68 -0.76
C LYS A 48 6.29 -18.42 -2.08
N GLN A 49 5.21 -18.93 -2.69
CA GLN A 49 5.27 -19.70 -3.93
C GLN A 49 5.30 -18.79 -5.18
N ARG A 50 4.48 -17.73 -5.19
CA ARG A 50 4.36 -16.76 -6.29
C ARG A 50 4.16 -15.35 -5.73
N PRO A 51 5.24 -14.67 -5.30
CA PRO A 51 5.16 -13.33 -4.70
C PRO A 51 4.42 -12.32 -5.59
N GLN A 52 4.74 -12.28 -6.88
CA GLN A 52 4.14 -11.35 -7.86
C GLN A 52 2.62 -11.52 -7.98
N ALA A 53 2.14 -12.77 -8.06
CA ALA A 53 0.70 -13.06 -8.13
C ALA A 53 -0.06 -12.54 -6.90
N VAL A 54 0.57 -12.60 -5.71
CA VAL A 54 -0.02 -12.08 -4.48
C VAL A 54 0.03 -10.55 -4.43
N VAL A 55 1.11 -9.94 -4.90
CA VAL A 55 1.21 -8.48 -4.98
C VAL A 55 0.14 -7.92 -5.91
N GLU A 56 0.04 -8.42 -7.15
CA GLU A 56 -0.87 -7.91 -8.18
C GLU A 56 -2.33 -8.33 -7.98
N GLY A 57 -2.55 -9.55 -7.49
CA GLY A 57 -3.88 -10.13 -7.33
C GLY A 57 -4.55 -9.79 -6.00
N LEU A 58 -3.78 -9.42 -4.97
CA LEU A 58 -4.29 -9.21 -3.62
C LEU A 58 -3.82 -7.91 -2.98
N LEU A 59 -2.52 -7.71 -2.81
CA LEU A 59 -2.01 -6.63 -1.95
C LEU A 59 -2.21 -5.24 -2.57
N VAL A 60 -1.95 -5.09 -3.87
CA VAL A 60 -2.19 -3.83 -4.59
C VAL A 60 -3.69 -3.49 -4.64
N PRO A 61 -4.60 -4.40 -5.07
CA PRO A 61 -6.04 -4.13 -5.01
C PRO A 61 -6.55 -3.76 -3.61
N LEU A 62 -6.06 -4.45 -2.56
CA LEU A 62 -6.42 -4.10 -1.18
C LEU A 62 -5.95 -2.70 -0.78
N LEU A 63 -4.78 -2.26 -1.23
CA LEU A 63 -4.29 -0.90 -0.97
C LEU A 63 -5.10 0.17 -1.69
N HIS A 64 -5.65 -0.14 -2.85
CA HIS A 64 -6.48 0.76 -3.66
C HIS A 64 -7.96 0.74 -3.27
N GLY A 65 -8.37 -0.19 -2.40
CA GLY A 65 -9.77 -0.36 -2.03
C GLY A 65 -10.60 -1.03 -3.13
N ASP A 66 -9.94 -1.70 -4.08
CA ASP A 66 -10.58 -2.45 -5.17
C ASP A 66 -11.15 -3.76 -4.58
N ALA A 67 -12.30 -3.66 -3.90
CA ALA A 67 -13.05 -4.84 -3.49
C ALA A 67 -13.67 -5.46 -4.73
N ALA A 68 -13.04 -6.52 -5.26
CA ALA A 68 -13.44 -7.35 -6.40
C ALA A 68 -14.83 -6.99 -6.95
N ALA A 69 -14.88 -6.00 -7.85
CA ALA A 69 -15.98 -5.89 -8.77
C ALA A 69 -15.96 -7.21 -9.55
N GLY A 70 -16.92 -8.09 -9.26
CA GLY A 70 -17.08 -9.29 -10.04
C GLY A 70 -17.37 -8.86 -11.47
N ASP A 71 -16.43 -9.12 -12.38
CA ASP A 71 -16.68 -9.07 -13.81
C ASP A 71 -17.66 -10.21 -14.16
N GLY A 72 -18.93 -9.99 -13.85
CA GLY A 72 -20.06 -10.70 -14.41
C GLY A 72 -20.47 -10.05 -15.72
N SER A 73 -19.63 -10.18 -16.75
CA SER A 73 -20.07 -9.88 -18.12
C SER A 73 -20.75 -11.13 -18.70
N ALA A 74 -22.07 -11.20 -18.51
CA ALA A 74 -22.99 -11.96 -19.35
C ALA A 74 -24.27 -11.12 -19.51
N ALA A 75 -24.69 -10.96 -20.77
CA ALA A 75 -25.68 -10.03 -21.28
C ALA A 75 -27.08 -10.09 -20.64
N ALA A 76 -27.75 -8.93 -20.55
CA ALA A 76 -29.05 -8.66 -21.19
C ALA A 76 -29.55 -7.23 -20.90
N ALA A 77 -30.32 -6.71 -21.85
CA ALA A 77 -30.81 -5.34 -21.98
C ALA A 77 -32.04 -4.98 -21.13
N GLY A 78 -32.32 -3.67 -21.02
CA GLY A 78 -33.53 -3.05 -20.47
C GLY A 78 -33.21 -1.66 -19.90
N ASP A 79 -33.17 -0.64 -20.74
CA ASP A 79 -34.25 0.36 -20.98
C ASP A 79 -34.47 1.38 -19.84
N SER A 80 -34.02 2.60 -20.15
CA SER A 80 -34.47 3.94 -19.75
C SER A 80 -35.09 4.19 -18.37
N GLY A 81 -34.35 4.96 -17.55
CA GLY A 81 -34.88 5.69 -16.40
C GLY A 81 -33.95 6.83 -16.02
N ALA A 82 -34.29 8.05 -16.43
CA ALA A 82 -33.54 9.27 -16.15
C ALA A 82 -33.51 9.55 -14.64
N GLY A 83 -32.31 9.51 -14.07
CA GLY A 83 -32.00 10.02 -12.73
C GLY A 83 -30.67 10.74 -12.78
N VAL A 84 -30.69 12.06 -12.87
CA VAL A 84 -29.51 12.90 -12.63
C VAL A 84 -29.25 12.89 -11.12
N GLY A 85 -28.60 11.83 -10.66
CA GLY A 85 -27.97 11.76 -9.35
C GLY A 85 -26.50 12.05 -9.51
N ASP A 86 -26.05 13.22 -9.09
CA ASP A 86 -24.63 13.53 -8.92
C ASP A 86 -24.01 12.52 -7.94
N SER A 87 -23.44 11.45 -8.50
CA SER A 87 -22.72 10.40 -7.79
C SER A 87 -21.22 10.61 -7.97
N SER A 88 -20.76 11.84 -7.74
CA SER A 88 -19.33 12.18 -7.75
C SER A 88 -18.78 12.25 -6.31
N SER A 89 -19.07 11.24 -5.51
CA SER A 89 -18.28 10.94 -4.32
C SER A 89 -18.20 9.43 -4.16
N GLY A 90 -17.55 8.77 -5.12
CA GLY A 90 -16.93 7.47 -4.90
C GLY A 90 -15.89 7.63 -3.80
N GLY A 91 -16.34 7.62 -2.55
CA GLY A 91 -15.52 7.80 -1.38
C GLY A 91 -14.44 6.72 -1.40
N ARG A 92 -13.20 7.15 -1.65
CA ARG A 92 -12.04 6.25 -1.67
C ARG A 92 -12.02 5.52 -0.33
N MET A 93 -12.33 4.23 -0.35
CA MET A 93 -12.42 3.46 0.88
C MET A 93 -11.00 3.03 1.26
N ALA A 94 -10.42 3.71 2.24
CA ALA A 94 -9.12 3.32 2.78
C ALA A 94 -9.19 1.88 3.32
N PRO A 95 -8.11 1.08 3.20
CA PRO A 95 -8.09 -0.25 3.79
C PRO A 95 -8.30 -0.16 5.30
N GLY A 96 -9.23 -0.95 5.83
CA GLY A 96 -9.45 -1.05 7.27
C GLY A 96 -8.22 -1.58 8.02
N SER A 97 -8.27 -1.53 9.35
CA SER A 97 -7.16 -1.97 10.21
C SER A 97 -6.79 -3.44 10.01
N ALA A 98 -7.79 -4.32 9.85
CA ALA A 98 -7.59 -5.74 9.60
C ALA A 98 -6.91 -6.02 8.24
N GLN A 99 -7.29 -5.26 7.20
CA GLN A 99 -6.67 -5.31 5.88
C GLN A 99 -5.21 -4.83 5.97
N CYS A 100 -4.96 -3.72 6.65
CA CYS A 100 -3.61 -3.19 6.87
C CYS A 100 -2.73 -4.19 7.64
N GLU A 101 -3.27 -4.87 8.65
CA GLU A 101 -2.54 -5.90 9.40
C GLU A 101 -2.16 -7.08 8.51
N LEU A 102 -3.09 -7.57 7.67
CA LEU A 102 -2.83 -8.63 6.72
C LEU A 102 -1.77 -8.23 5.68
N LEU A 103 -1.88 -7.01 5.12
CA LEU A 103 -0.91 -6.42 4.19
C LEU A 103 0.48 -6.38 4.82
N LEU A 104 0.59 -5.78 6.00
CA LEU A 104 1.85 -5.62 6.73
C LEU A 104 2.48 -6.97 7.08
N ARG A 105 1.68 -7.91 7.57
CA ARG A 105 2.14 -9.25 7.91
C ARG A 105 2.65 -9.99 6.68
N THR A 106 1.91 -9.95 5.58
CA THR A 106 2.28 -10.63 4.33
C THR A 106 3.56 -10.05 3.76
N ALA A 107 3.66 -8.72 3.68
CA ALA A 107 4.85 -8.03 3.21
C ALA A 107 6.09 -8.44 4.02
N ARG A 108 6.03 -8.40 5.35
CA ARG A 108 7.20 -8.66 6.21
C ARG A 108 7.61 -10.13 6.29
N SER A 109 6.66 -11.06 6.26
CA SER A 109 6.91 -12.47 6.60
C SER A 109 6.96 -13.42 5.40
N ALA A 110 6.47 -12.96 4.23
CA ALA A 110 6.27 -13.85 3.08
C ALA A 110 6.87 -13.32 1.78
N LEU A 111 7.06 -11.99 1.63
CA LEU A 111 7.62 -11.42 0.41
C LEU A 111 9.14 -11.20 0.51
N PRO A 112 9.90 -11.56 -0.54
CA PRO A 112 11.27 -11.08 -0.68
C PRO A 112 11.29 -9.56 -1.01
N PRO A 113 12.38 -8.84 -0.71
CA PRO A 113 12.47 -7.38 -0.92
C PRO A 113 12.09 -6.92 -2.33
N HIS A 114 12.57 -7.60 -3.37
CA HIS A 114 12.27 -7.24 -4.76
C HIS A 114 10.78 -7.33 -5.10
N ALA A 115 10.04 -8.26 -4.49
CA ALA A 115 8.60 -8.39 -4.70
C ALA A 115 7.79 -7.41 -3.85
N ALA A 116 8.35 -6.91 -2.74
CA ALA A 116 7.71 -5.93 -1.89
C ALA A 116 7.87 -4.49 -2.41
N ALA A 117 8.91 -4.19 -3.19
CA ALA A 117 9.19 -2.85 -3.73
C ALA A 117 8.01 -2.21 -4.50
N PRO A 118 7.27 -2.93 -5.37
CA PRO A 118 6.11 -2.37 -6.07
C PRO A 118 4.99 -1.88 -5.14
N LEU A 119 4.92 -2.36 -3.89
CA LEU A 119 3.92 -1.91 -2.93
C LEU A 119 4.15 -0.45 -2.49
N VAL A 120 5.39 0.04 -2.56
CA VAL A 120 5.69 1.46 -2.29
C VAL A 120 5.08 2.33 -3.39
N ALA A 121 5.27 1.96 -4.65
CA ALA A 121 4.66 2.65 -5.79
C ALA A 121 3.13 2.58 -5.73
N ALA A 122 2.57 1.41 -5.42
CA ALA A 122 1.13 1.25 -5.25
C ALA A 122 0.56 2.12 -4.12
N ALA A 123 1.29 2.30 -3.02
CA ALA A 123 0.89 3.20 -1.94
C ALA A 123 0.96 4.69 -2.33
N CYS A 124 1.76 5.05 -3.34
CA CYS A 124 1.83 6.42 -3.84
C CYS A 124 0.71 6.75 -4.84
N ASP A 125 0.07 5.73 -5.43
CA ASP A 125 -1.06 5.88 -6.36
C ASP A 125 -2.18 6.72 -5.73
N PRO A 126 -2.79 7.69 -6.46
CA PRO A 126 -3.91 8.49 -5.97
C PRO A 126 -5.12 7.66 -5.47
N ARG A 127 -5.29 6.42 -5.94
CA ARG A 127 -6.34 5.50 -5.47
C ARG A 127 -6.08 5.01 -4.04
N CYS A 128 -4.83 4.93 -3.62
CA CYS A 128 -4.49 4.56 -2.25
C CYS A 128 -4.82 5.71 -1.30
N ALA A 129 -5.72 5.48 -0.33
CA ALA A 129 -6.01 6.42 0.73
C ALA A 129 -5.08 6.16 1.92
N TRP A 130 -4.35 7.18 2.37
CA TRP A 130 -3.42 7.04 3.50
C TRP A 130 -4.15 7.20 4.83
N ASN A 131 -4.13 6.13 5.60
CA ASN A 131 -4.45 6.13 7.01
C ASN A 131 -3.24 5.66 7.83
N ASP A 132 -3.38 5.64 9.14
CA ASP A 132 -2.35 5.20 10.08
C ASP A 132 -1.81 3.79 9.79
N GLY A 133 -2.65 2.88 9.25
CA GLY A 133 -2.25 1.53 8.86
C GLY A 133 -1.40 1.52 7.59
N THR A 134 -1.79 2.31 6.58
CA THR A 134 -1.06 2.47 5.32
C THR A 134 0.31 3.12 5.55
N VAL A 135 0.36 4.18 6.38
CA VAL A 135 1.62 4.83 6.76
C VAL A 135 2.55 3.85 7.48
N ALA A 136 2.01 3.03 8.39
CA ALA A 136 2.79 1.99 9.07
C ALA A 136 3.31 0.91 8.11
N LEU A 137 2.50 0.53 7.11
CA LEU A 137 2.92 -0.38 6.04
C LEU A 137 4.09 0.20 5.24
N VAL A 138 3.95 1.41 4.70
CA VAL A 138 5.01 2.05 3.91
C VAL A 138 6.29 2.20 4.74
N THR A 139 6.19 2.65 5.99
CA THR A 139 7.34 2.74 6.90
C THR A 139 8.03 1.39 7.07
N SER A 140 7.25 0.32 7.24
CA SER A 140 7.78 -1.04 7.39
C SER A 140 8.43 -1.56 6.11
N LEU A 141 7.85 -1.25 4.95
CA LEU A 141 8.41 -1.56 3.64
C LEU A 141 9.78 -0.91 3.46
N LEU A 142 9.93 0.38 3.77
CA LEU A 142 11.24 1.05 3.76
C LEU A 142 12.24 0.35 4.69
N GLY A 143 11.77 -0.25 5.79
CA GLY A 143 12.53 -1.10 6.69
C GLY A 143 13.15 -2.35 6.05
N MET A 144 12.56 -2.89 4.97
CA MET A 144 12.89 -4.19 4.36
C MET A 144 14.13 -4.18 3.43
N LYS A 145 15.00 -3.16 3.48
CA LYS A 145 16.15 -3.00 2.57
C LYS A 145 15.74 -3.14 1.09
N LEU A 146 14.66 -2.48 0.71
CA LEU A 146 14.18 -2.47 -0.67
C LEU A 146 15.17 -1.72 -1.55
N VAL A 147 15.28 -2.12 -2.81
CA VAL A 147 15.93 -1.32 -3.85
C VAL A 147 14.81 -0.53 -4.53
N LEU A 148 14.78 0.77 -4.30
CA LEU A 148 13.86 1.70 -4.94
C LEU A 148 14.65 2.50 -5.97
N ASP A 149 14.07 2.71 -7.14
CA ASP A 149 14.60 3.67 -8.10
C ASP A 149 14.26 5.11 -7.70
N ASP A 150 14.91 6.07 -8.35
CA ASP A 150 14.75 7.49 -8.05
C ASP A 150 13.30 7.96 -8.30
N SER A 151 12.59 7.34 -9.25
CA SER A 151 11.20 7.68 -9.54
C SER A 151 10.25 7.26 -8.42
N ALA A 152 10.49 6.10 -7.80
CA ALA A 152 9.73 5.62 -6.66
C ALA A 152 9.96 6.48 -5.41
N VAL A 153 11.21 6.90 -5.18
CA VAL A 153 11.55 7.84 -4.09
C VAL A 153 10.93 9.21 -4.33
N ALA A 154 10.97 9.73 -5.56
CA ALA A 154 10.33 10.97 -5.95
C ALA A 154 8.80 10.92 -5.75
N ALA A 155 8.15 9.84 -6.20
CA ALA A 155 6.73 9.63 -6.02
C ALA A 155 6.34 9.58 -4.54
N LEU A 156 7.14 8.91 -3.71
CA LEU A 156 6.91 8.86 -2.27
C LEU A 156 7.10 10.22 -1.60
N ALA A 157 8.12 10.99 -2.00
CA ALA A 157 8.33 12.34 -1.49
C ALA A 157 7.17 13.28 -1.83
N GLY A 158 6.72 13.27 -3.09
CA GLY A 158 5.54 14.03 -3.51
C GLY A 158 4.27 13.57 -2.80
N ARG A 159 4.11 12.26 -2.55
CA ARG A 159 2.98 11.77 -1.78
C ARG A 159 3.00 12.23 -0.32
N ILE A 160 4.17 12.20 0.33
CA ILE A 160 4.35 12.72 1.69
C ILE A 160 3.97 14.21 1.75
N GLU A 161 4.36 15.01 0.75
CA GLU A 161 3.97 16.42 0.69
C GLU A 161 2.46 16.62 0.62
N ALA A 162 1.79 15.94 -0.30
CA ALA A 162 0.34 16.02 -0.46
C ALA A 162 -0.40 15.60 0.81
N GLU A 163 0.08 14.57 1.50
CA GLU A 163 -0.52 14.08 2.75
C GLU A 163 -0.23 14.99 3.94
N ALA A 164 0.87 15.76 3.92
CA ALA A 164 1.17 16.75 4.95
C ALA A 164 0.22 17.96 4.95
N GLU A 165 -0.59 18.15 3.90
CA GLU A 165 -1.69 19.12 3.91
C GLU A 165 -2.87 18.68 4.78
N ARG A 166 -2.96 17.38 5.11
CA ARG A 166 -4.06 16.85 5.92
C ARG A 166 -3.78 17.03 7.40
N ALA A 167 -4.72 17.66 8.11
CA ALA A 167 -4.58 17.96 9.53
C ALA A 167 -4.35 16.72 10.43
N GLU A 168 -4.91 15.57 10.05
CA GLU A 168 -4.73 14.29 10.74
C GLU A 168 -3.26 13.82 10.68
N GLN A 169 -2.60 13.99 9.54
CA GLN A 169 -1.25 13.50 9.26
C GLN A 169 -0.20 14.37 9.94
N CYS A 170 -0.44 15.67 10.04
CA CYS A 170 0.40 16.60 10.80
C CYS A 170 0.56 16.20 12.28
N LYS A 171 -0.44 15.52 12.85
CA LYS A 171 -0.44 15.05 14.25
C LYS A 171 0.01 13.59 14.40
N SER A 172 0.21 12.86 13.30
CA SER A 172 0.55 11.44 13.33
C SER A 172 2.05 11.22 13.55
N LEU A 173 2.39 10.56 14.66
CA LEU A 173 3.76 10.12 14.94
C LEU A 173 4.25 9.12 13.88
N LYS A 174 3.35 8.29 13.35
CA LYS A 174 3.67 7.32 12.28
C LYS A 174 4.06 8.05 11.01
N PHE A 175 3.38 9.14 10.67
CA PHE A 175 3.71 9.97 9.52
C PHE A 175 5.09 10.64 9.68
N ALA A 176 5.38 11.20 10.85
CA ALA A 176 6.72 11.72 11.15
C ALA A 176 7.81 10.64 11.05
N THR A 177 7.51 9.43 11.53
CA THR A 177 8.41 8.27 11.46
C THR A 177 8.66 7.83 10.02
N LEU A 178 7.62 7.84 9.17
CA LEU A 178 7.74 7.53 7.74
C LEU A 178 8.72 8.48 7.05
N LEU A 179 8.50 9.79 7.20
CA LEU A 179 9.37 10.81 6.61
C LEU A 179 10.82 10.65 7.08
N HIS A 180 11.03 10.48 8.38
CA HIS A 180 12.36 10.26 8.94
C HIS A 180 13.01 8.97 8.39
N THR A 181 12.23 7.89 8.24
CA THR A 181 12.72 6.61 7.71
C THR A 181 13.13 6.72 6.25
N LEU A 182 12.36 7.45 5.44
CA LEU A 182 12.71 7.73 4.04
C LEU A 182 14.07 8.43 3.94
N VAL A 183 14.24 9.53 4.69
CA VAL A 183 15.47 10.33 4.69
C VAL A 183 16.67 9.53 5.16
N LEU A 184 16.53 8.72 6.22
CA LEU A 184 17.65 7.93 6.73
C LEU A 184 18.07 6.79 5.79
N LYS A 185 17.12 6.14 5.13
CA LYS A 185 17.41 4.94 4.33
C LYS A 185 17.72 5.23 2.87
N TYR A 186 17.14 6.30 2.33
CA TYR A 186 17.26 6.66 0.91
C TYR A 186 17.85 8.06 0.75
N GLY A 187 18.69 8.51 1.69
CA GLY A 187 19.24 9.87 1.73
C GLY A 187 19.76 10.40 0.40
N PRO A 188 20.64 9.69 -0.32
CA PRO A 188 21.13 10.13 -1.63
C PRO A 188 20.01 10.38 -2.65
N GLN A 189 18.99 9.52 -2.69
CA GLN A 189 17.85 9.62 -3.60
C GLN A 189 16.79 10.64 -3.12
N ALA A 190 16.71 10.85 -1.80
CA ALA A 190 15.80 11.81 -1.19
C ALA A 190 16.35 13.26 -1.23
N GLY A 191 17.67 13.42 -1.43
CA GLY A 191 18.37 14.71 -1.49
C GLY A 191 17.74 15.71 -2.46
N PRO A 192 17.49 15.35 -3.73
CA PRO A 192 16.81 16.20 -4.71
C PRO A 192 15.42 16.68 -4.25
N HIS A 193 14.77 15.95 -3.34
CA HIS A 193 13.42 16.24 -2.82
C HIS A 193 13.44 16.86 -1.40
N ALA A 194 14.61 17.25 -0.89
CA ALA A 194 14.77 17.73 0.48
C ALA A 194 13.96 19.00 0.79
N ALA A 195 13.69 19.85 -0.21
CA ALA A 195 12.85 21.04 -0.03
C ALA A 195 11.40 20.67 0.26
N VAL A 196 10.82 19.81 -0.58
CA VAL A 196 9.46 19.27 -0.44
C VAL A 196 9.29 18.52 0.90
N LEU A 197 10.23 17.62 1.22
CA LEU A 197 10.20 16.87 2.48
C LEU A 197 10.34 17.78 3.71
N ARG A 198 11.06 18.91 3.59
CA ARG A 198 11.17 19.90 4.66
C ARG A 198 9.84 20.62 4.88
N THR A 199 9.17 21.07 3.82
CA THR A 199 7.84 21.67 3.92
C THR A 199 6.87 20.73 4.64
N ALA A 200 6.87 19.44 4.26
CA ALA A 200 6.06 18.42 4.93
C ALA A 200 6.42 18.25 6.42
N ALA A 201 7.71 18.19 6.75
CA ALA A 201 8.18 18.07 8.13
C ALA A 201 7.85 19.31 8.99
N GLU A 202 7.84 20.51 8.40
CA GLU A 202 7.51 21.74 9.12
C GLU A 202 6.05 21.81 9.54
N LYS A 203 5.14 21.21 8.76
CA LYS A 203 3.71 21.08 9.08
C LYS A 203 3.44 20.08 10.19
N ASN A 204 4.36 19.16 10.45
CA ASN A 204 4.22 18.19 11.52
C ASN A 204 4.28 18.87 12.90
N THR A 205 3.35 18.55 13.79
CA THR A 205 3.26 19.14 15.14
C THR A 205 3.71 18.18 16.25
N THR A 206 4.27 17.02 15.89
CA THR A 206 4.74 16.03 16.87
C THR A 206 6.13 16.35 17.39
N PHE A 207 6.55 15.71 18.48
CA PHE A 207 7.90 15.84 19.02
C PHE A 207 9.00 15.37 18.04
N MET A 208 8.66 14.53 17.05
CA MET A 208 9.60 14.05 16.03
C MET A 208 9.94 15.08 14.95
N LYS A 209 9.24 16.23 14.90
CA LYS A 209 9.53 17.33 13.96
C LYS A 209 11.02 17.68 13.92
N LYS A 210 11.64 17.88 15.10
CA LYS A 210 13.06 18.26 15.20
C LYS A 210 13.98 17.20 14.61
N SER A 211 13.73 15.93 14.90
CA SER A 211 14.53 14.80 14.37
C SER A 211 14.41 14.68 12.85
N ALA A 212 13.21 14.84 12.30
CA ALA A 212 12.96 14.85 10.86
C ALA A 212 13.70 16.00 10.16
N LEU A 213 13.59 17.22 10.69
CA LEU A 213 14.27 18.40 10.14
C LEU A 213 15.80 18.30 10.23
N SER A 214 16.32 17.77 11.34
CA SER A 214 17.75 17.52 11.51
C SER A 214 18.25 16.50 10.49
N ALA A 215 17.50 15.42 10.25
CA ALA A 215 17.85 14.44 9.24
C ALA A 215 17.92 15.05 7.82
N LEU A 216 16.96 15.92 7.47
CA LEU A 216 16.92 16.63 6.19
C LEU A 216 18.03 17.67 6.03
N GLN A 217 18.52 18.27 7.12
CA GLN A 217 19.67 19.19 7.05
C GLN A 217 20.94 18.46 6.62
N ARG A 218 21.12 17.19 7.02
CA ARG A 218 22.27 16.36 6.63
C ARG A 218 22.24 15.89 5.18
N LEU A 219 21.14 16.05 4.46
CA LEU A 219 21.08 15.72 3.02
C LEU A 219 21.70 16.81 2.14
N LYS A 220 21.95 18.00 2.69
CA LYS A 220 22.50 19.17 1.98
C LYS A 220 24.04 19.24 2.01
N SER A 221 24.71 18.24 2.57
CA SER A 221 26.18 18.13 2.65
C SER A 221 26.72 17.17 1.62
#